data_AF-A0A7C4YZP8-F1
#
_entry.id   AF-A0A7C4YZP8-F1
#
_cell.length_a   1.000
_cell.length_b   1.000
_cell.length_c   1.000
_cell.angle_alpha   90.00
_cell.angle_beta   90.00
_cell.angle_gamma   90.00
#
_symmetry.space_group_name_H-M   'P 1'
#
loop_
_entity.id
_entity.type
_entity.pdbx_description
1 polymer ?
#
loop_
_entity_poly.entity_id
_entity_poly.type
_entity_poly.pdbx_seq_one_letter_code
_entity_poly.pdbx_strand_id
1 'polypeptide(L)'
;MEIIFRILNIIGWYIFFAIGASPEDTFNFLRIISGVTVWKAMVNSPWIITIALSMYYAHFIYHRCIEAEIPEFESAMKAIQAGLMAFLAFLPLRPDFELYKNMPHQEYMKVVYALLILKVFFWIFLLTIVVFYNLNGNKIFRKLPDLFLDLYPRLIRTEKNPDPNHNDSSSSN
;
A
#
# COMPACT_ATOMS: atom_id res chain seq x y z
N MET A 1 -9.71 7.43 -30.71
CA MET A 1 -9.73 6.07 -30.12
C MET A 1 -8.83 6.00 -28.90
N GLU A 2 -7.52 6.24 -29.02
CA GLU A 2 -6.57 6.10 -27.90
C GLU A 2 -6.88 6.94 -26.65
N ILE A 3 -7.33 8.20 -26.83
CA ILE A 3 -7.72 9.09 -25.72
C ILE A 3 -8.91 8.52 -24.93
N ILE A 4 -9.89 7.93 -25.62
CA ILE A 4 -11.07 7.34 -24.99
C ILE A 4 -10.65 6.16 -24.11
N PHE A 5 -9.77 5.29 -24.59
CA PHE A 5 -9.24 4.17 -23.81
C PHE A 5 -8.47 4.64 -22.58
N ARG A 6 -7.66 5.71 -22.69
CA ARG A 6 -6.95 6.29 -21.53
C ARG A 6 -7.92 6.83 -20.48
N ILE A 7 -8.96 7.55 -20.91
CA ILE A 7 -10.00 8.08 -20.01
C ILE A 7 -10.75 6.93 -19.32
N LEU A 8 -11.16 5.90 -20.06
CA LEU A 8 -11.82 4.73 -19.49
C LEU A 8 -10.94 4.02 -18.47
N ASN A 9 -9.63 3.90 -18.73
CA ASN A 9 -8.70 3.31 -17.79
C ASN A 9 -8.58 4.14 -16.51
N ILE A 10 -8.49 5.48 -16.63
CA ILE A 10 -8.48 6.39 -15.48
C ILE A 10 -9.76 6.25 -14.65
N ILE A 11 -10.92 6.18 -15.31
CA ILE A 11 -12.21 5.96 -14.62
C ILE A 11 -12.20 4.61 -13.88
N GLY A 12 -11.72 3.55 -14.51
CA GLY A 12 -11.58 2.23 -13.87
C GLY A 12 -10.70 2.28 -12.62
N TRP A 13 -9.59 3.01 -12.67
CA TRP A 13 -8.73 3.25 -11.51
C TRP A 13 -9.41 4.09 -10.43
N TYR A 14 -10.17 5.12 -10.79
CA TYR A 14 -10.97 5.86 -9.81
C TYR A 14 -11.96 4.97 -9.08
N ILE A 15 -12.65 4.06 -9.79
CA ILE A 15 -13.56 3.10 -9.18
C ILE A 15 -12.79 2.16 -8.23
N PHE A 16 -11.64 1.64 -8.67
CA PHE A 16 -10.77 0.80 -7.84
C PHE A 16 -10.36 1.51 -6.54
N PHE A 17 -9.90 2.76 -6.63
CA PHE A 17 -9.51 3.56 -5.49
C PHE A 17 -10.70 3.97 -4.61
N ALA A 18 -11.89 4.19 -5.19
CA ALA A 18 -13.11 4.46 -4.44
C ALA A 18 -13.53 3.24 -3.59
N ILE A 19 -13.44 2.02 -4.15
CA ILE A 19 -13.68 0.77 -3.42
C ILE A 19 -12.69 0.64 -2.25
N GLY A 20 -11.42 0.96 -2.47
CA GLY A 20 -10.40 0.95 -1.42
C GLY A 20 -10.50 2.08 -0.40
N ALA A 21 -11.18 3.19 -0.72
CA ALA A 21 -11.35 4.30 0.22
C ALA A 21 -12.20 3.90 1.43
N SER A 22 -13.27 3.14 1.18
CA SER A 22 -14.15 2.57 2.22
C SER A 22 -14.43 1.09 1.91
N PRO A 23 -13.50 0.18 2.28
CA PRO A 23 -13.71 -1.25 2.09
C PRO A 23 -14.89 -1.77 2.93
N GLU A 24 -15.22 -1.16 4.07
CA GLU A 24 -16.38 -1.52 4.89
C GLU A 24 -17.70 -1.26 4.18
N ASP A 25 -17.85 -0.10 3.55
CA ASP A 25 -19.07 0.24 2.82
C ASP A 25 -19.19 -0.61 1.55
N THR A 26 -18.08 -0.81 0.85
CA THR A 26 -18.03 -1.71 -0.33
C THR A 26 -18.44 -3.11 0.07
N PHE A 27 -17.91 -3.63 1.18
CA PHE A 27 -18.26 -4.93 1.68
C PHE A 27 -19.74 -5.05 2.04
N ASN A 28 -20.29 -4.05 2.75
CA ASN A 28 -21.72 -4.03 3.08
C ASN A 28 -22.59 -3.96 1.83
N PHE A 29 -22.20 -3.18 0.82
CA PHE A 29 -22.89 -3.08 -0.46
C PHE A 29 -22.89 -4.42 -1.23
N LEU A 30 -21.72 -5.05 -1.37
CA LEU A 30 -21.58 -6.37 -1.99
C LEU A 30 -22.41 -7.42 -1.26
N ARG A 31 -22.48 -7.32 0.07
CA ARG A 31 -23.30 -8.19 0.91
C ARG A 31 -24.79 -8.01 0.65
N ILE A 32 -25.27 -6.76 0.53
CA ILE A 32 -26.68 -6.48 0.24
C ILE A 32 -27.06 -7.03 -1.14
N ILE A 33 -26.22 -6.82 -2.16
CA ILE A 33 -26.51 -7.23 -3.54
C ILE A 33 -26.44 -8.75 -3.71
N SER A 34 -25.49 -9.41 -3.04
CA SER A 34 -25.31 -10.86 -3.17
C SER A 34 -26.40 -11.67 -2.48
N GLY A 35 -27.26 -11.06 -1.65
CA GLY A 35 -28.33 -11.75 -0.93
C GLY A 35 -27.81 -12.81 0.06
N VAL A 36 -26.50 -12.83 0.36
CA VAL A 36 -25.88 -13.86 1.19
C VAL A 36 -26.21 -13.60 2.67
N THR A 37 -27.10 -14.43 3.21
CA THR A 37 -27.39 -14.54 4.63
C THR A 37 -26.17 -15.00 5.43
N VAL A 38 -26.06 -14.46 6.64
CA VAL A 38 -24.94 -14.52 7.61
C VAL A 38 -24.27 -15.90 7.73
N TRP A 39 -23.19 -16.14 6.98
CA TRP A 39 -22.19 -17.13 7.39
C TRP A 39 -21.02 -16.37 8.04
N LYS A 40 -20.79 -16.61 9.34
CA LYS A 40 -19.62 -16.15 10.09
C LYS A 40 -18.39 -16.92 9.58
N ALA A 41 -17.88 -16.57 8.42
CA ALA A 41 -16.59 -17.06 7.91
C ALA A 41 -15.60 -15.90 7.88
N MET A 42 -14.31 -16.19 8.09
CA MET A 42 -13.21 -15.21 8.06
C MET A 42 -13.15 -14.38 6.75
N VAL A 43 -13.77 -14.89 5.69
CA VAL A 43 -13.98 -14.26 4.38
C VAL A 43 -14.91 -13.03 4.46
N ASN A 44 -15.68 -12.90 5.54
CA ASN A 44 -16.71 -11.89 5.75
C ASN A 44 -16.15 -10.66 6.51
N SER A 45 -15.00 -10.16 6.06
CA SER A 45 -14.26 -9.09 6.75
C SER A 45 -13.76 -8.04 5.74
N PRO A 46 -13.95 -6.73 5.99
CA PRO A 46 -13.47 -5.66 5.12
C PRO A 46 -11.96 -5.75 4.79
N TRP A 47 -11.19 -6.38 5.67
CA TRP A 47 -9.77 -6.66 5.49
C TRP A 47 -9.45 -7.46 4.23
N ILE A 48 -10.35 -8.33 3.76
CA ILE A 48 -10.09 -9.11 2.55
C ILE A 48 -10.04 -8.22 1.31
N ILE A 49 -10.87 -7.18 1.28
CA ILE A 49 -10.87 -6.17 0.20
C ILE A 49 -9.56 -5.39 0.26
N THR A 50 -9.16 -4.91 1.44
CA THR A 50 -7.87 -4.23 1.64
C THR A 50 -6.68 -5.05 1.14
N ILE A 51 -6.60 -6.32 1.56
CA ILE A 51 -5.50 -7.22 1.15
C ILE A 51 -5.54 -7.45 -0.36
N ALA A 52 -6.70 -7.79 -0.92
CA ALA A 52 -6.83 -8.04 -2.36
C ALA A 52 -6.45 -6.82 -3.21
N LEU A 53 -6.94 -5.63 -2.85
CA LEU A 53 -6.60 -4.39 -3.55
C LEU A 53 -5.11 -4.04 -3.41
N SER A 54 -4.53 -4.20 -2.22
CA SER A 54 -3.10 -3.94 -2.00
C SER A 54 -2.20 -4.88 -2.81
N MET A 55 -2.54 -6.17 -2.86
CA MET A 55 -1.81 -7.17 -3.65
C MET A 55 -1.94 -6.90 -5.15
N TYR A 56 -3.15 -6.59 -5.61
CA TYR A 56 -3.37 -6.21 -7.01
C TYR A 56 -2.56 -4.97 -7.39
N TYR A 57 -2.54 -3.95 -6.53
CA TYR A 57 -1.76 -2.74 -6.77
C TYR A 57 -0.25 -3.02 -6.80
N ALA A 58 0.26 -3.81 -5.86
CA ALA A 58 1.67 -4.24 -5.84
C ALA A 58 2.05 -5.00 -7.11
N HIS A 59 1.22 -5.96 -7.52
CA HIS A 59 1.39 -6.72 -8.76
C HIS A 59 1.39 -5.82 -9.99
N PHE A 60 0.48 -4.84 -10.05
CA PHE A 60 0.44 -3.86 -11.13
C PHE A 60 1.77 -3.07 -11.20
N ILE A 61 2.27 -2.57 -10.07
CA ILE A 61 3.55 -1.85 -10.04
C ILE A 61 4.71 -2.75 -10.49
N TYR A 62 4.76 -3.98 -9.99
CA TYR A 62 5.80 -4.96 -10.36
C TYR A 62 5.88 -5.13 -11.88
N HIS A 63 4.77 -5.46 -12.52
CA HIS A 63 4.72 -5.67 -13.97
C HIS A 63 5.10 -4.42 -14.75
N ARG A 64 4.70 -3.23 -14.30
CA ARG A 64 5.05 -1.98 -14.99
C ARG A 64 6.51 -1.59 -14.82
N CYS A 65 7.14 -1.95 -13.70
CA CYS A 65 8.58 -1.79 -13.53
C CYS A 65 9.37 -2.72 -14.45
N ILE A 66 8.94 -3.98 -14.60
CA ILE A 66 9.55 -4.94 -15.54
C ILE A 66 9.44 -4.43 -16.99
N GLU A 67 8.26 -3.96 -17.40
CA GLU A 67 8.07 -3.33 -18.73
C GLU A 67 8.88 -2.04 -18.93
N ALA A 68 9.31 -1.40 -17.84
CA ALA A 68 10.16 -0.21 -17.87
C ALA A 68 11.66 -0.57 -17.90
N GLU A 69 12.01 -1.85 -18.04
CA GLU A 69 13.39 -2.39 -18.05
C GLU A 69 14.14 -2.11 -16.74
N ILE A 70 13.43 -2.04 -15.63
CA ILE A 70 14.02 -1.92 -14.29
C ILE A 70 14.47 -3.33 -13.84
N PRO A 71 15.62 -3.48 -13.15
CA PRO A 71 16.04 -4.77 -12.62
C PRO A 71 14.96 -5.46 -11.78
N GLU A 72 14.88 -6.78 -11.84
CA GLU A 72 13.81 -7.56 -11.19
C GLU A 72 13.75 -7.34 -9.68
N PHE A 73 14.90 -7.35 -9.01
CA PHE A 73 15.00 -7.10 -7.56
C PHE A 73 14.51 -5.68 -7.19
N GLU A 74 14.91 -4.67 -7.96
CA GLU A 74 14.49 -3.28 -7.76
C GLU A 74 12.98 -3.14 -7.97
N SER A 75 12.46 -3.79 -9.01
CA SER A 75 11.02 -3.86 -9.31
C SER A 75 10.22 -4.51 -8.17
N ALA A 76 10.74 -5.59 -7.57
CA ALA A 76 10.13 -6.26 -6.43
C ALA A 76 10.09 -5.37 -5.18
N MET A 77 11.18 -4.66 -4.87
CA MET A 77 11.24 -3.74 -3.73
C MET A 77 10.25 -2.57 -3.89
N LYS A 78 10.19 -1.98 -5.09
CA LYS A 78 9.21 -0.93 -5.42
C LYS A 78 7.78 -1.44 -5.30
N ALA A 79 7.51 -2.67 -5.76
CA ALA A 79 6.20 -3.30 -5.66
C ALA A 79 5.78 -3.55 -4.20
N ILE A 80 6.68 -4.06 -3.36
CA ILE A 80 6.44 -4.27 -1.93
C ILE A 80 6.18 -2.94 -1.22
N GLN A 81 6.99 -1.91 -1.50
CA GLN A 81 6.79 -0.56 -0.96
C GLN A 81 5.41 -0.01 -1.33
N ALA A 82 5.05 -0.07 -2.60
CA ALA A 82 3.76 0.39 -3.09
C ALA A 82 2.60 -0.45 -2.53
N GLY A 83 2.80 -1.76 -2.34
CA GLY A 83 1.84 -2.66 -1.70
C GLY A 83 1.58 -2.29 -0.25
N LEU A 84 2.63 -1.99 0.53
CA LEU A 84 2.50 -1.54 1.92
C LEU A 84 1.79 -0.17 2.01
N MET A 85 2.14 0.76 1.13
CA MET A 85 1.45 2.05 1.02
C MET A 85 -0.03 1.84 0.65
N ALA A 86 -0.33 0.93 -0.28
CA ALA A 86 -1.69 0.61 -0.70
C ALA A 86 -2.48 -0.05 0.43
N PHE A 87 -1.84 -0.91 1.22
CA PHE A 87 -2.46 -1.52 2.40
C PHE A 87 -2.88 -0.45 3.42
N LEU A 88 -2.03 0.54 3.68
CA LEU A 88 -2.37 1.67 4.55
C LEU A 88 -3.44 2.58 3.93
N ALA A 89 -3.38 2.85 2.63
CA ALA A 89 -4.37 3.65 1.90
C ALA A 89 -5.76 2.98 1.90
N PHE A 90 -5.80 1.64 1.90
CA PHE A 90 -7.03 0.87 1.85
C PHE A 90 -7.42 0.26 3.20
N LEU A 91 -6.83 0.75 4.29
CA LEU A 91 -7.13 0.27 5.65
C LEU A 91 -8.64 0.41 5.93
N PRO A 92 -9.30 -0.59 6.54
CA PRO A 92 -10.71 -0.49 6.93
C PRO A 92 -10.81 0.37 8.18
N LEU A 93 -10.72 1.68 7.96
CA LEU A 93 -10.83 2.71 8.98
C LEU A 93 -11.86 3.75 8.52
N ARG A 94 -13.09 3.60 9.01
CA ARG A 94 -14.19 4.51 8.75
C ARG A 94 -13.91 5.91 9.34
N PRO A 95 -14.18 7.02 8.63
CA PRO A 95 -14.02 8.37 9.16
C PRO A 95 -15.17 8.76 10.10
N ASP A 96 -15.35 8.03 11.20
CA ASP A 96 -16.38 8.28 12.20
C ASP A 96 -15.79 9.05 13.39
N PHE A 97 -15.81 10.38 13.28
CA PHE A 97 -15.20 11.27 14.28
C PHE A 97 -15.92 11.24 15.63
N GLU A 98 -17.22 10.91 15.66
CA GLU A 98 -17.97 10.81 16.92
C GLU A 98 -17.58 9.55 17.69
N LEU A 99 -17.40 8.42 16.98
CA LEU A 99 -16.90 7.18 17.56
C LEU A 99 -15.53 7.36 18.21
N TYR A 100 -14.62 8.10 17.56
CA TYR A 100 -13.26 8.31 18.05
C TYR A 100 -13.17 9.32 19.21
N LYS A 101 -14.07 10.31 19.26
CA LYS A 101 -14.12 11.30 20.35
C LYS A 101 -14.50 10.67 21.69
N ASN A 102 -15.27 9.60 21.67
CA ASN A 102 -15.75 8.90 22.86
C ASN A 102 -14.76 7.84 23.39
N MET A 103 -13.57 7.69 22.78
CA MET A 103 -12.58 6.74 23.27
C MET A 103 -11.98 7.18 24.61
N PRO A 104 -11.86 6.26 25.59
CA PRO A 104 -11.45 6.60 26.96
C PRO A 104 -9.98 7.04 27.09
N HIS A 105 -9.10 6.69 26.15
CA HIS A 105 -7.69 7.11 26.18
C HIS A 105 -7.36 7.98 24.98
N GLN A 106 -6.95 9.22 25.24
CA GLN A 106 -6.61 10.20 24.20
C GLN A 106 -5.41 9.80 23.32
N GLU A 107 -4.55 8.89 23.79
CA GLU A 107 -3.40 8.40 23.03
C GLU A 107 -3.85 7.60 21.80
N TYR A 108 -4.85 6.72 21.93
CA TYR A 108 -5.41 5.98 20.79
C TYR A 108 -6.07 6.91 19.77
N MET A 109 -6.72 7.97 20.25
CA MET A 109 -7.33 8.98 19.38
C MET A 109 -6.29 9.60 18.43
N LYS A 110 -5.13 10.02 18.98
CA LYS A 110 -4.03 10.60 18.18
C LYS A 110 -3.52 9.61 17.12
N VAL A 111 -3.38 8.33 17.48
CA VAL A 111 -2.93 7.28 16.56
C VAL A 111 -3.95 7.07 15.43
N VAL A 112 -5.25 7.01 15.75
CA VAL A 112 -6.31 6.86 14.74
C VAL A 112 -6.34 8.05 13.78
N TYR A 113 -6.24 9.28 14.28
CA TYR A 113 -6.17 10.47 13.42
C TYR A 113 -4.91 10.46 12.54
N ALA A 114 -3.76 10.07 13.09
CA ALA A 114 -2.53 9.92 12.30
C ALA A 114 -2.71 8.88 11.19
N LEU A 115 -3.34 7.74 11.48
CA LEU A 115 -3.65 6.71 10.48
C LEU A 115 -4.63 7.20 9.42
N LEU A 116 -5.66 7.96 9.78
CA LEU A 116 -6.59 8.56 8.80
C LEU A 116 -5.88 9.54 7.86
N ILE A 117 -5.02 10.41 8.40
CA ILE A 117 -4.23 11.35 7.59
C ILE A 117 -3.30 10.58 6.65
N LEU A 118 -2.60 9.58 7.18
CA LEU A 118 -1.67 8.75 6.41
C LEU A 118 -2.39 7.95 5.31
N LYS A 119 -3.58 7.42 5.61
CA LYS A 119 -4.46 6.75 4.66
C LYS A 119 -4.80 7.68 3.49
N VAL A 120 -5.27 8.90 3.77
CA VAL A 120 -5.61 9.89 2.72
C VAL A 120 -4.36 10.29 1.92
N PHE A 121 -3.25 10.53 2.59
CA PHE A 121 -1.99 10.88 1.96
C PHE A 121 -1.53 9.79 0.97
N PHE A 122 -1.46 8.54 1.41
CA PHE A 122 -1.06 7.44 0.53
C PHE A 122 -2.09 7.17 -0.56
N TRP A 123 -3.38 7.31 -0.28
CA TRP A 123 -4.43 7.17 -1.29
C TRP A 123 -4.24 8.18 -2.42
N ILE A 124 -4.03 9.46 -2.11
CA ILE A 124 -3.78 10.51 -3.10
C ILE A 124 -2.47 10.26 -3.84
N PHE A 125 -1.40 9.90 -3.11
CA PHE A 125 -0.09 9.62 -3.69
C PHE A 125 -0.14 8.48 -4.72
N LEU A 126 -0.76 7.35 -4.37
CA LEU A 126 -0.89 6.20 -5.25
C LEU A 126 -1.81 6.49 -6.45
N LEU A 127 -2.94 7.19 -6.23
CA LEU A 127 -3.80 7.62 -7.33
C LEU A 127 -3.03 8.52 -8.31
N THR A 128 -2.21 9.43 -7.78
CA THR A 128 -1.37 10.31 -8.59
C THR A 128 -0.41 9.51 -9.46
N ILE A 129 0.26 8.49 -8.92
CA ILE A 129 1.16 7.61 -9.71
C ILE A 129 0.43 7.02 -10.92
N VAL A 130 -0.78 6.50 -10.72
CA VAL A 130 -1.59 5.88 -11.79
C VAL A 130 -2.04 6.92 -12.82
N VAL A 131 -2.47 8.10 -12.38
CA VAL A 131 -2.87 9.19 -13.30
C VAL A 131 -1.66 9.61 -14.15
N PHE A 132 -0.51 9.84 -13.53
CA PHE A 132 0.71 10.19 -14.24
C PHE A 132 1.20 9.07 -15.16
N TYR A 133 1.01 7.81 -14.79
CA TYR A 133 1.28 6.67 -15.67
C TYR A 133 0.42 6.72 -16.93
N ASN A 134 -0.88 6.99 -16.83
CA ASN A 134 -1.77 7.09 -18.00
C ASN A 134 -1.44 8.29 -18.91
N LEU A 135 -0.81 9.34 -18.36
CA LEU A 135 -0.40 10.53 -19.11
C LEU A 135 1.00 10.40 -19.73
N ASN A 136 2.00 9.99 -18.94
CA ASN A 136 3.42 10.01 -19.29
C ASN A 136 4.02 8.61 -19.56
N GLY A 137 3.21 7.55 -19.42
CA GLY A 137 3.63 6.16 -19.61
C GLY A 137 4.59 5.66 -18.53
N ASN A 138 5.46 4.71 -18.91
CA ASN A 138 6.34 3.98 -17.99
C ASN A 138 7.45 4.84 -17.34
N LYS A 139 7.66 6.07 -17.80
CA LYS A 139 8.73 6.96 -17.31
C LYS A 139 8.57 7.35 -15.84
N ILE A 140 7.35 7.28 -15.30
CA ILE A 140 7.07 7.61 -13.90
C ILE A 140 7.69 6.59 -12.92
N PHE A 141 7.75 5.31 -13.31
CA PHE A 141 8.28 4.24 -12.45
C PHE A 141 9.78 4.35 -12.19
N ARG A 142 10.52 4.93 -13.14
CA ARG A 142 11.95 5.26 -12.95
C ARG A 142 12.19 6.43 -11.99
N LYS A 143 11.17 7.26 -11.73
CA LYS A 143 11.26 8.43 -10.84
C LYS A 143 10.65 8.19 -9.46
N LEU A 144 10.09 7.01 -9.23
CA LEU A 144 9.44 6.67 -7.98
C LEU A 144 10.50 6.61 -6.86
N PRO A 145 10.31 7.33 -5.74
CA PRO A 145 11.28 7.39 -4.66
C PRO A 145 11.46 6.02 -3.99
N ASP A 146 12.73 5.67 -3.80
CA ASP A 146 13.22 4.34 -3.46
C ASP A 146 13.58 4.24 -1.98
N LEU A 147 12.55 4.27 -1.12
CA LEU A 147 12.75 4.28 0.34
C LEU A 147 13.39 2.97 0.83
N PHE A 148 13.08 1.83 0.21
CA PHE A 148 13.68 0.53 0.58
C PHE A 148 15.03 0.28 -0.09
N LEU A 149 15.25 0.81 -1.30
CA LEU A 149 16.53 0.63 -2.00
C LEU A 149 17.65 1.48 -1.40
N ASP A 150 17.36 2.61 -0.75
CA ASP A 150 18.38 3.33 0.02
C ASP A 150 18.89 2.55 1.25
N LEU A 151 18.08 1.63 1.79
CA LEU A 151 18.45 0.78 2.92
C LEU A 151 19.29 -0.44 2.50
N TYR A 152 19.14 -0.92 1.26
CA TYR A 152 19.75 -2.16 0.79
C TYR A 152 21.28 -2.11 0.59
N PRO A 153 21.90 -1.05 0.01
CA PRO A 153 23.35 -0.91 -0.06
C PRO A 153 24.01 -0.89 1.32
N ARG A 154 23.30 -0.40 2.36
CA ARG A 154 23.79 -0.45 3.75
C ARG A 154 23.78 -1.87 4.29
N LEU A 155 22.71 -2.64 4.08
CA LEU A 155 22.60 -4.02 4.58
C LEU A 155 23.66 -4.96 3.97
N ILE A 156 23.89 -4.90 2.65
CA ILE A 156 24.96 -5.69 2.00
C ILE A 156 26.34 -5.28 2.52
N ARG A 157 26.56 -3.99 2.76
CA ARG A 157 27.84 -3.49 3.28
C ARG A 157 28.11 -3.98 4.70
N THR A 158 27.07 -4.06 5.53
CA THR A 158 27.16 -4.60 6.89
C THR A 158 27.37 -6.11 6.90
N GLU A 159 26.73 -6.86 5.99
CA GLU A 159 26.90 -8.31 5.89
C GLU A 159 28.29 -8.71 5.36
N LYS A 160 28.83 -7.93 4.41
CA LYS A 160 30.18 -8.18 3.85
C LYS A 160 31.32 -7.80 4.80
N ASN A 161 31.04 -7.05 5.86
CA ASN A 161 32.03 -6.64 6.85
C ASN A 161 31.50 -6.92 8.27
N PRO A 162 31.45 -8.20 8.69
CA PRO A 162 31.21 -8.49 10.09
C PRO A 162 32.34 -7.84 10.88
N ASP A 163 32.00 -6.97 11.83
CA ASP A 163 32.97 -6.30 12.70
C ASP A 163 34.00 -7.32 13.23
N PRO A 164 35.31 -7.16 12.95
CA PRO A 164 36.33 -8.09 13.44
C PRO A 164 36.64 -7.89 14.94
N ASN A 165 35.79 -7.18 15.68
CA ASN A 165 36.08 -6.70 17.04
C ASN A 165 35.04 -7.13 18.08
N HIS A 166 34.50 -8.35 17.98
CA HIS A 166 34.02 -9.06 19.17
C HIS A 166 35.10 -10.06 19.62
N ASN A 167 36.24 -9.54 20.09
CA ASN A 167 37.16 -10.34 20.88
C ASN A 167 36.57 -10.47 22.28
N ASP A 168 36.15 -11.68 22.61
CA ASP A 168 35.96 -12.16 23.98
C ASP A 168 37.26 -11.96 24.77
N SER A 169 37.39 -10.82 25.46
CA SER A 169 38.37 -10.66 26.53
C SER A 169 37.76 -11.18 27.84
N SER A 170 37.58 -12.50 27.90
CA SER A 170 37.29 -13.25 29.12
C SER A 170 38.30 -14.38 29.28
N SER A 171 39.56 -14.01 29.48
CA SER A 171 40.59 -14.88 30.06
C SER A 171 41.68 -14.04 30.71
N SER A 172 42.08 -14.47 31.91
CA SER A 172 43.20 -14.04 32.77
C SER A 172 43.12 -12.65 33.41
N ASN A 173 42.58 -12.58 34.64
CA ASN A 173 43.37 -12.69 35.87
C ASN A 173 42.49 -13.00 37.08
#